data_AF-A8UDP2-F1
#
_entry.id   AF-A8UDP2-F1
#
_cell.length_a   1.000
_cell.length_b   1.000
_cell.length_c   1.000
_cell.angle_alpha   90.00
_cell.angle_beta   90.00
_cell.angle_gamma   90.00
#
_symmetry.space_group_name_H-M   'P 1'
#
loop_
_entity.id
_entity.type
_entity.pdbx_description
1 polymer ?
#
loop_
_entity_poly.entity_id
_entity_poly.type
_entity_poly.pdbx_seq_one_letter_code
_entity_poly.pdbx_strand_id
1 'polypeptide(L)'
;MNKALVNFEAILKDKHVPLAKKEIKNGQVLYNGKFKLNDSQALPFGVVFDNKEEGIIDFQIVYHKLAYVTNFDAKNQVLEVLNELNEMKTGYYRVCLAGDGEIYMRLLSRTTEDVRAAYEMMIVGSTIAKSILPKIEEAVNKK
;
A
#
# COMPACT_ATOMS: atom_id res chain seq x y z
N MET A 1 3.88 -3.03 -25.05
CA MET A 1 3.46 -3.26 -23.65
C MET A 1 4.68 -2.95 -22.81
N ASN A 2 4.58 -2.05 -21.83
CA ASN A 2 5.74 -1.61 -21.07
C ASN A 2 6.43 -2.82 -20.40
N LYS A 3 7.75 -2.95 -20.62
CA LYS A 3 8.54 -4.09 -20.14
C LYS A 3 8.54 -4.23 -18.63
N ALA A 4 8.46 -3.12 -17.88
CA ALA A 4 8.36 -3.18 -16.42
C ALA A 4 7.10 -3.94 -15.98
N LEU A 5 5.96 -3.70 -16.63
CA LEU A 5 4.72 -4.44 -16.34
C LEU A 5 4.84 -5.92 -16.73
N VAL A 6 5.43 -6.23 -17.88
CA VAL A 6 5.69 -7.62 -18.31
C VAL A 6 6.57 -8.35 -17.30
N ASN A 7 7.65 -7.71 -16.84
CA ASN A 7 8.56 -8.27 -15.85
C ASN A 7 7.89 -8.41 -14.48
N PHE A 8 7.01 -7.48 -14.10
CA PHE A 8 6.28 -7.54 -12.84
C PHE A 8 5.30 -8.71 -12.85
N GLU A 9 4.55 -8.88 -13.94
CA GLU A 9 3.65 -10.02 -14.15
C GLU A 9 4.40 -11.35 -14.17
N ALA A 10 5.60 -11.40 -14.76
CA ALA A 10 6.44 -12.58 -14.73
C ALA A 10 6.84 -12.97 -13.29
N ILE A 11 7.22 -11.99 -12.46
CA ILE A 11 7.53 -12.22 -11.03
C ILE A 11 6.28 -12.70 -10.27
N LEU A 12 5.12 -12.06 -10.48
CA LEU A 12 3.87 -12.48 -9.82
C LEU A 12 3.51 -13.93 -10.18
N LYS A 13 3.69 -14.32 -11.45
CA LYS A 13 3.44 -15.68 -11.93
C LYS A 13 4.42 -16.68 -11.30
N ASP A 14 5.72 -16.39 -11.30
CA ASP A 14 6.75 -17.24 -10.68
C ASP A 14 6.48 -17.45 -9.18
N LYS A 15 6.12 -16.37 -8.47
CA LYS A 15 5.85 -16.39 -7.03
C LYS A 15 4.42 -16.79 -6.67
N HIS A 16 3.60 -17.15 -7.65
CA HIS A 16 2.20 -17.56 -7.47
C HIS A 16 1.37 -16.53 -6.67
N VAL A 17 1.61 -15.24 -6.91
CA VAL A 17 0.91 -14.14 -6.22
C VAL A 17 -0.34 -13.76 -7.03
N PRO A 18 -1.56 -14.01 -6.51
CA PRO A 18 -2.79 -13.83 -7.28
C PRO A 18 -3.28 -12.38 -7.19
N LEU A 19 -2.78 -11.50 -8.07
CA LEU A 19 -3.29 -10.14 -8.22
C LEU A 19 -4.25 -10.05 -9.40
N ALA A 20 -5.37 -9.36 -9.21
CA ALA A 20 -6.28 -9.02 -10.30
C ALA A 20 -5.75 -7.78 -11.03
N LYS A 21 -5.59 -7.88 -12.35
CA LYS A 21 -5.13 -6.77 -13.20
C LYS A 21 -6.33 -6.00 -13.74
N LYS A 22 -6.23 -4.68 -13.77
CA LYS A 22 -7.22 -3.79 -14.37
C LYS A 22 -6.54 -2.56 -14.96
N GLU A 23 -6.87 -2.21 -16.20
CA GLU A 23 -6.52 -0.91 -16.76
C GLU A 23 -7.43 0.17 -16.15
N ILE A 24 -6.82 1.27 -15.71
CA ILE A 24 -7.53 2.42 -15.15
C ILE A 24 -7.25 3.66 -16.00
N LYS A 25 -7.92 4.78 -15.68
CA LYS A 25 -7.82 6.02 -16.47
C LYS A 25 -6.36 6.50 -16.58
N ASN A 26 -6.09 7.31 -17.61
CA ASN A 26 -4.81 7.98 -17.84
C ASN A 26 -3.62 7.05 -18.11
N GLY A 27 -3.86 5.89 -18.74
CA GLY A 27 -2.79 4.98 -19.14
C GLY A 27 -2.10 4.31 -17.95
N GLN A 28 -2.83 4.07 -16.86
CA GLN A 28 -2.31 3.40 -15.67
C GLN A 28 -2.84 1.96 -15.59
N VAL A 29 -2.09 1.08 -14.94
CA VAL A 29 -2.48 -0.30 -14.70
C VAL A 29 -2.48 -0.58 -13.21
N LEU A 30 -3.60 -1.07 -12.69
CA LEU A 30 -3.80 -1.49 -11.31
C LEU A 30 -3.67 -3.01 -11.20
N TYR A 31 -2.90 -3.45 -10.20
CA TYR A 31 -2.88 -4.82 -9.70
C TYR A 31 -3.43 -4.81 -8.27
N ASN A 32 -4.63 -5.35 -8.06
CA ASN A 32 -5.27 -5.37 -6.74
C ASN A 32 -5.24 -6.77 -6.12
N GLY A 33 -5.01 -6.80 -4.81
CA GLY A 33 -4.93 -8.02 -4.03
C GLY A 33 -5.51 -7.84 -2.63
N LYS A 34 -5.46 -8.92 -1.86
CA LYS A 34 -5.77 -8.92 -0.43
C LYS A 34 -4.63 -9.60 0.31
N PHE A 35 -4.11 -8.94 1.32
CA PHE A 35 -3.14 -9.52 2.23
C PHE A 35 -3.86 -10.09 3.46
N LYS A 36 -3.72 -11.39 3.70
CA LYS A 36 -4.34 -12.06 4.85
C LYS A 36 -3.54 -11.74 6.11
N LEU A 37 -4.14 -11.00 7.06
CA LEU A 37 -3.53 -10.72 8.36
C LEU A 37 -3.66 -11.92 9.30
N ASN A 38 -4.85 -12.51 9.32
CA ASN A 38 -5.26 -13.67 10.10
C ASN A 38 -6.46 -14.35 9.39
N ASP A 39 -7.11 -15.32 10.03
CA ASP A 39 -8.21 -16.07 9.41
C ASP A 39 -9.49 -15.26 9.18
N SER A 40 -9.70 -14.17 9.91
CA SER A 40 -10.91 -13.33 9.82
C SER A 40 -10.68 -11.99 9.13
N GLN A 41 -9.43 -11.55 8.97
CA GLN A 41 -9.09 -10.21 8.51
C GLN A 41 -8.10 -10.25 7.34
N ALA A 42 -8.41 -9.47 6.31
CA ALA A 42 -7.51 -9.23 5.18
C ALA A 42 -7.50 -7.75 4.79
N LEU A 43 -6.31 -7.24 4.48
CA LEU A 43 -6.12 -5.87 4.01
C LEU A 43 -6.18 -5.83 2.48
N PRO A 44 -7.14 -5.10 1.88
CA PRO A 44 -7.10 -4.83 0.46
C PRO A 44 -5.91 -3.93 0.13
N PHE A 45 -5.21 -4.22 -0.96
CA PHE A 45 -4.13 -3.37 -1.44
C PHE A 45 -4.12 -3.28 -2.97
N GLY A 46 -3.49 -2.24 -3.49
CA GLY A 46 -3.31 -2.02 -4.92
C GLY A 46 -1.89 -1.55 -5.25
N VAL A 47 -1.33 -2.07 -6.34
CA VAL A 47 -0.12 -1.57 -6.98
C VAL A 47 -0.54 -0.91 -8.30
N VAL A 48 -0.26 0.37 -8.47
CA VAL A 48 -0.56 1.10 -9.71
C VAL A 48 0.74 1.50 -10.37
N PHE A 49 0.91 1.14 -11.63
CA PHE A 49 2.01 1.61 -12.48
C PHE A 49 1.50 2.63 -13.49
N ASP A 50 2.27 3.70 -13.71
CA ASP A 50 2.11 4.54 -14.89
C ASP A 50 2.69 3.80 -16.11
N ASN A 51 1.86 3.60 -17.14
CA ASN A 51 2.18 2.82 -18.34
C ASN A 51 2.19 3.68 -19.61
N LYS A 52 2.27 5.02 -19.48
CA LYS A 52 2.33 5.93 -20.65
C LYS A 52 3.70 5.98 -21.34
N GLU A 53 4.79 5.78 -20.61
CA GLU A 53 6.17 5.91 -21.11
C GLU A 53 6.99 4.64 -20.83
N GLU A 54 8.03 4.41 -21.61
CA GLU A 54 9.02 3.35 -21.38
C GLU A 54 10.25 3.89 -20.62
N GLY A 55 11.01 3.00 -19.97
CA GLY A 55 12.18 3.37 -19.18
C GLY A 55 11.88 3.50 -17.69
N ILE A 56 12.06 4.68 -17.12
CA ILE A 56 11.75 4.96 -15.71
C ILE A 56 10.26 5.26 -15.57
N ILE A 57 9.54 4.45 -14.80
CA ILE A 57 8.11 4.64 -14.56
C ILE A 57 7.81 4.88 -13.08
N ASP A 58 6.80 5.72 -12.84
CA ASP A 58 6.25 5.92 -11.51
C ASP A 58 5.32 4.75 -11.13
N PHE A 59 5.39 4.34 -9.87
CA PHE A 59 4.42 3.41 -9.30
C PHE A 59 4.02 3.83 -7.90
N GLN A 60 2.87 3.32 -7.48
CA GLN A 60 2.38 3.47 -6.12
C GLN A 60 1.85 2.16 -5.57
N ILE A 61 1.99 1.99 -4.26
CA ILE A 61 1.41 0.88 -3.52
C ILE A 61 0.55 1.46 -2.42
N VAL A 62 -0.70 1.03 -2.33
CA VAL A 62 -1.65 1.49 -1.30
C VAL A 62 -2.25 0.28 -0.59
N TYR A 63 -2.09 0.23 0.73
CA TYR A 63 -2.85 -0.66 1.62
C TYR A 63 -4.00 0.14 2.22
N HIS A 64 -5.21 -0.31 1.95
CA HIS A 64 -6.44 0.36 2.34
C HIS A 64 -7.01 -0.23 3.62
N LYS A 65 -7.87 0.54 4.27
CA LYS A 65 -8.69 0.10 5.41
C LYS A 65 -7.84 -0.48 6.55
N LEU A 66 -6.75 0.19 6.92
CA LEU A 66 -6.02 -0.21 8.13
C LEU A 66 -6.92 0.04 9.34
N ALA A 67 -7.51 1.23 9.45
CA ALA A 67 -8.51 1.56 10.45
C ALA A 67 -9.37 2.75 9.98
N TYR A 68 -10.34 3.15 10.80
CA TYR A 68 -11.18 4.32 10.55
C TYR A 68 -11.28 5.18 11.80
N VAL A 69 -11.06 6.48 11.64
CA VAL A 69 -11.38 7.49 12.66
C VAL A 69 -12.85 7.86 12.53
N THR A 70 -13.67 7.41 13.47
CA THR A 70 -15.10 7.73 13.52
C THR A 70 -15.41 8.86 14.51
N ASN A 71 -14.61 8.98 15.57
CA ASN A 71 -14.62 10.13 16.48
C ASN A 71 -13.57 11.16 16.06
N PHE A 72 -14.01 12.24 15.43
CA PHE A 72 -13.10 13.28 14.93
C PHE A 72 -12.50 14.16 16.03
N ASP A 73 -13.03 14.12 17.26
CA ASP A 73 -12.43 14.83 18.38
C ASP A 73 -11.06 14.22 18.75
N ALA A 74 -10.88 12.91 18.51
CA ALA A 74 -9.63 12.19 18.73
C ALA A 74 -8.64 12.33 17.56
N LYS A 75 -8.98 13.07 16.50
CA LYS A 75 -8.18 13.16 15.26
C LYS A 75 -6.73 13.58 15.51
N ASN A 76 -6.51 14.58 16.35
CA ASN A 76 -5.16 15.10 16.61
C ASN A 76 -4.28 14.03 17.29
N GLN A 77 -4.82 13.32 18.27
CA GLN A 77 -4.12 12.22 18.95
C GLN A 77 -3.80 11.08 17.97
N VAL A 78 -4.72 10.75 17.06
CA VAL A 78 -4.46 9.75 16.03
C VAL A 78 -3.31 10.21 15.11
N LEU A 79 -3.32 11.48 14.68
CA LEU A 79 -2.26 12.03 13.83
C LEU A 79 -0.88 12.01 14.49
N GLU A 80 -0.79 12.25 15.81
CA GLU A 80 0.46 12.10 16.57
C GLU A 80 1.00 10.68 16.48
N VAL A 81 0.16 9.68 16.72
CA VAL A 81 0.54 8.26 16.59
C VAL A 81 0.96 7.92 15.16
N LEU A 82 0.23 8.41 14.15
CA LEU A 82 0.60 8.18 12.74
C LEU A 82 1.96 8.81 12.41
N ASN A 83 2.27 9.99 12.94
CA ASN A 83 3.56 10.63 12.76
C ASN A 83 4.71 9.84 13.41
N GLU A 84 4.53 9.37 14.65
CA GLU A 84 5.52 8.52 15.34
C GLU A 84 5.78 7.22 14.55
N LEU A 85 4.71 6.58 14.05
CA LEU A 85 4.84 5.38 13.21
C LEU A 85 5.59 5.70 11.91
N ASN A 86 5.30 6.83 11.28
CA ASN A 86 5.96 7.26 10.05
C ASN A 86 7.45 7.52 10.24
N GLU A 87 7.86 7.99 11.41
CA GLU A 87 9.26 8.23 11.74
C GLU A 87 10.02 6.91 11.98
N MET A 88 9.38 5.95 12.66
CA MET A 88 10.11 4.83 13.27
C MET A 88 9.86 3.46 12.64
N LYS A 89 8.71 3.25 11.96
CA LYS A 89 8.19 1.90 11.66
C LYS A 89 7.72 1.68 10.24
N THR A 90 7.57 2.71 9.41
CA THR A 90 6.93 2.57 8.09
C THR A 90 7.92 2.47 6.92
N GLY A 91 9.22 2.65 7.17
CA GLY A 91 10.25 2.52 6.14
C GLY A 91 9.98 3.43 4.93
N TYR A 92 9.80 2.83 3.75
CA TYR A 92 9.48 3.56 2.52
C TYR A 92 8.02 4.05 2.43
N TYR A 93 7.16 3.59 3.33
CA TYR A 93 5.74 3.93 3.34
C TYR A 93 5.45 5.13 4.24
N ARG A 94 4.32 5.77 3.96
CA ARG A 94 3.67 6.73 4.85
C ARG A 94 2.27 6.24 5.18
N VAL A 95 1.88 6.35 6.44
CA VAL A 95 0.51 6.16 6.91
C VAL A 95 -0.17 7.51 6.87
N CYS A 96 -1.36 7.55 6.29
CA CYS A 96 -2.13 8.75 6.02
C CYS A 96 -3.54 8.61 6.57
N LEU A 97 -4.10 9.73 7.05
CA LEU A 97 -5.51 9.85 7.40
C LEU A 97 -6.24 10.58 6.27
N ALA A 98 -7.18 9.89 5.62
CA ALA A 98 -8.07 10.45 4.60
C ALA A 98 -9.14 11.36 5.22
N GLY A 99 -9.77 12.18 4.37
CA GLY A 99 -10.81 13.13 4.79
C GLY A 99 -12.10 12.47 5.31
N ASP A 100 -12.36 11.22 4.90
CA ASP A 100 -13.49 10.40 5.34
C ASP A 100 -13.17 9.56 6.60
N GLY A 101 -11.97 9.74 7.17
CA GLY A 101 -11.50 9.01 8.35
C GLY A 101 -10.75 7.71 8.03
N GLU A 102 -10.62 7.28 6.77
CA GLU A 102 -9.81 6.09 6.44
C GLU A 102 -8.34 6.31 6.80
N ILE A 103 -7.76 5.39 7.57
CA ILE A 103 -6.31 5.28 7.72
C ILE A 103 -5.80 4.27 6.70
N TYR A 104 -4.89 4.72 5.84
CA TYR A 104 -4.29 3.91 4.77
C TYR A 104 -2.77 4.09 4.75
N MET A 105 -2.06 3.14 4.16
CA MET A 105 -0.61 3.18 4.01
C MET A 105 -0.22 3.26 2.54
N ARG A 106 0.66 4.20 2.18
CA ARG A 106 1.03 4.51 0.79
C ARG A 106 2.53 4.58 0.59
N LEU A 107 2.98 4.06 -0.55
CA LEU A 107 4.29 4.26 -1.14
C LEU A 107 4.13 4.92 -2.51
N LEU A 108 4.99 5.88 -2.81
CA LEU A 108 5.19 6.45 -4.15
C LEU A 108 6.66 6.29 -4.49
N SER A 109 6.96 5.69 -5.64
CA SER A 109 8.35 5.45 -6.04
C SER A 109 8.46 5.33 -7.55
N ARG A 110 9.70 5.11 -8.01
CA ARG A 110 10.05 4.89 -9.42
C ARG A 110 10.72 3.54 -9.58
N THR A 111 10.48 2.91 -10.72
CA THR A 111 11.17 1.69 -11.11
C THR A 111 11.58 1.78 -12.57
N THR A 112 12.43 0.85 -13.01
CA THR A 112 12.75 0.65 -14.43
C THR A 112 12.19 -0.70 -14.90
N GLU A 113 12.71 -1.24 -15.99
CA GLU A 113 12.49 -2.63 -16.39
C GLU A 113 12.88 -3.63 -15.27
N ASP A 114 13.82 -3.27 -14.38
CA ASP A 114 14.11 -4.05 -13.17
C ASP A 114 13.12 -3.72 -12.04
N VAL A 115 12.05 -4.50 -11.98
CA VAL A 115 10.92 -4.31 -11.04
C VAL A 115 11.04 -5.13 -9.75
N ARG A 116 12.20 -5.75 -9.49
CA ARG A 116 12.42 -6.54 -8.26
C ARG A 116 12.17 -5.72 -7.00
N ALA A 117 12.69 -4.49 -6.97
CA ALA A 117 12.45 -3.58 -5.84
C ALA A 117 10.96 -3.26 -5.65
N ALA A 118 10.20 -3.05 -6.74
CA ALA A 118 8.76 -2.79 -6.64
C ALA A 118 7.99 -3.99 -6.05
N TYR A 119 8.36 -5.21 -6.46
CA TYR A 119 7.81 -6.45 -5.89
C TYR A 119 8.19 -6.62 -4.42
N GLU A 120 9.46 -6.43 -4.06
CA GLU A 120 9.92 -6.55 -2.67
C GLU A 120 9.25 -5.51 -1.77
N MET A 121 9.12 -4.26 -2.24
CA MET A 121 8.40 -3.21 -1.53
C MET A 121 6.94 -3.59 -1.30
N MET A 122 6.27 -4.20 -2.30
CA MET A 122 4.92 -4.76 -2.12
C MET A 122 4.89 -5.83 -1.02
N ILE A 123 5.84 -6.76 -0.97
CA ILE A 123 5.85 -7.78 0.09
C ILE A 123 6.12 -7.14 1.47
N VAL A 124 7.11 -6.25 1.55
CA VAL A 124 7.48 -5.56 2.79
C VAL A 124 6.33 -4.70 3.33
N GLY A 125 5.58 -4.02 2.46
CA GLY A 125 4.44 -3.20 2.85
C GLY A 125 3.39 -4.00 3.63
N SER A 126 3.16 -5.26 3.28
CA SER A 126 2.25 -6.13 4.03
C SER A 126 2.73 -6.45 5.45
N THR A 127 4.04 -6.63 5.62
CA THR A 127 4.67 -6.88 6.93
C THR A 127 4.63 -5.64 7.81
N ILE A 128 4.87 -4.47 7.22
CA ILE A 128 4.75 -3.18 7.89
C ILE A 128 3.30 -2.96 8.34
N ALA A 129 2.33 -3.12 7.45
CA ALA A 129 0.91 -2.96 7.79
C ALA A 129 0.52 -3.85 8.97
N LYS A 130 0.94 -5.12 8.96
CA LYS A 130 0.69 -6.05 10.07
C LYS A 130 1.31 -5.60 11.40
N SER A 131 2.49 -4.99 11.38
CA SER A 131 3.20 -4.61 12.61
C SER A 131 2.67 -3.33 13.24
N ILE A 132 2.22 -2.36 12.42
CA ILE A 132 1.72 -1.06 12.90
C ILE A 132 0.23 -1.07 13.24
N LEU A 133 -0.53 -1.99 12.64
CA LEU A 133 -2.00 -2.04 12.77
C LEU A 133 -2.48 -2.06 14.23
N PRO A 134 -1.92 -2.86 15.16
CA PRO A 134 -2.38 -2.84 16.56
C PRO A 134 -2.25 -1.46 17.22
N LYS A 135 -1.21 -0.70 16.88
CA LYS A 135 -0.99 0.64 17.43
C LYS A 135 -1.98 1.66 16.87
N ILE A 136 -2.33 1.53 15.59
CA ILE A 136 -3.36 2.34 14.95
C ILE A 136 -4.73 2.02 15.57
N GLU A 137 -5.06 0.75 15.73
CA GLU A 137 -6.33 0.30 16.36
C GLU A 137 -6.45 0.79 17.81
N GLU A 138 -5.36 0.78 18.58
CA GLU A 138 -5.33 1.36 19.93
C GLU A 138 -5.65 2.86 19.88
N ALA A 139 -5.04 3.60 18.95
CA ALA A 139 -5.20 5.05 18.84
C ALA A 139 -6.63 5.46 18.47
N VAL A 140 -7.28 4.75 17.54
CA VAL A 140 -8.65 5.09 17.10
C VAL A 140 -9.72 4.69 18.13
N ASN A 141 -9.43 3.76 19.03
CA ASN A 141 -10.36 3.27 20.04
C ASN A 141 -10.19 3.95 21.41
N LYS A 142 -9.18 4.80 21.59
CA LYS A 142 -9.04 5.62 22.80
C LYS A 142 -10.21 6.58 22.89
N LYS A 143 -10.95 6.48 24.00
CA LYS A 143 -12.07 7.35 24.36
C LYS A 143 -11.58 8.51 25.22
#